data_AF-A0A401V253-F1
#
_entry.id   AF-A0A401V253-F1
#
_cell.length_a   1.000
_cell.length_b   1.000
_cell.length_c   1.000
_cell.angle_alpha   90.00
_cell.angle_beta   90.00
_cell.angle_gamma   90.00
#
_symmetry.space_group_name_H-M   'P 1'
#
loop_
_entity.id
_entity.type
_entity.pdbx_description
1 polymer ?
#
loop_
_entity_poly.entity_id
_entity_poly.type
_entity_poly.pdbx_seq_one_letter_code
_entity_poly.pdbx_strand_id
1 'polypeptide(L)'
;MPTPTQDTPGTLAALQDGAKPARPAALDLPPTVEGSAAVAAYFVQLFPYAVQTNDVAEFAALSHAECAFCSSTQADIARQIGRGEHTVGGGIAVSALSSTEVVPEKHFAVHLTIDEAPSHEENEFGMVVKDHPEHETFSVEMAILYEGGRWLVRAVDTEPVST
;
A
#
# COMPACT_ATOMS: atom_id res chain seq x y z
N MET A 1 9.80 -20.00 -17.57
CA MET A 1 9.14 -19.19 -16.53
C MET A 1 8.57 -17.96 -17.21
N PRO A 2 7.31 -17.58 -17.01
CA PRO A 2 6.84 -16.30 -17.49
C PRO A 2 7.55 -15.20 -16.68
N THR A 3 8.28 -14.35 -17.38
CA THR A 3 8.84 -13.10 -16.85
C THR A 3 7.68 -12.23 -16.37
N PRO A 4 7.70 -11.66 -15.15
CA PRO A 4 6.72 -10.66 -14.77
C PRO A 4 6.77 -9.52 -15.78
N THR A 5 5.63 -9.25 -16.42
CA THR A 5 5.47 -8.14 -17.37
C THR A 5 5.88 -6.85 -16.67
N GLN A 6 6.86 -6.14 -17.23
CA GLN A 6 7.22 -4.83 -16.71
C GLN A 6 6.04 -3.87 -16.88
N ASP A 7 5.57 -3.41 -15.74
CA ASP A 7 4.70 -2.27 -15.54
C ASP A 7 5.11 -1.07 -16.40
N THR A 8 4.14 -0.48 -17.11
CA THR A 8 4.31 0.80 -17.80
C THR A 8 4.71 1.87 -16.76
N PRO A 9 5.60 2.83 -17.07
CA PRO A 9 5.96 3.88 -16.11
C PRO A 9 4.70 4.56 -15.56
N GLY A 10 4.43 4.37 -14.27
CA GLY A 10 3.29 4.94 -13.57
C GLY A 10 2.03 4.08 -13.47
N THR A 11 2.03 2.83 -13.96
CA THR A 11 0.92 1.88 -13.81
C THR A 11 1.43 0.58 -13.19
N LEU A 12 0.71 0.01 -12.22
CA LEU A 12 1.03 -1.29 -11.60
C LEU A 12 -0.19 -2.20 -11.62
N ALA A 13 -0.01 -3.47 -11.94
CA ALA A 13 -1.08 -4.45 -11.79
C ALA A 13 -1.30 -4.87 -10.33
N ALA A 14 -2.52 -5.31 -10.01
CA ALA A 14 -2.80 -5.98 -8.75
C ALA A 14 -2.04 -7.30 -8.66
N LEU A 15 -1.55 -7.62 -7.46
CA LEU A 15 -0.89 -8.88 -7.17
C LEU A 15 -1.92 -9.98 -6.86
N GLN A 16 -1.50 -11.23 -6.97
CA GLN A 16 -2.29 -12.36 -6.49
C GLN A 16 -2.42 -12.31 -4.97
N ASP A 17 -3.53 -12.80 -4.43
CA ASP A 17 -3.75 -12.86 -2.98
C ASP A 17 -2.59 -13.56 -2.25
N GLY A 18 -2.13 -12.92 -1.17
CA GLY A 18 -1.01 -13.34 -0.35
C GLY A 18 0.37 -13.16 -0.97
N ALA A 19 0.47 -12.70 -2.23
CA ALA A 19 1.76 -12.46 -2.87
C ALA A 19 2.42 -11.21 -2.28
N LYS A 20 3.60 -11.38 -1.70
CA LYS A 20 4.39 -10.25 -1.17
C LYS A 20 4.91 -9.38 -2.32
N PRO A 21 4.72 -8.05 -2.28
CA PRO A 21 5.27 -7.17 -3.30
C PRO A 21 6.80 -7.23 -3.34
N ALA A 22 7.36 -7.06 -4.53
CA ALA A 22 8.80 -7.02 -4.72
C ALA A 22 9.38 -5.75 -4.07
N ARG A 23 10.33 -5.94 -3.15
CA ARG A 23 10.98 -4.82 -2.46
C ARG A 23 11.76 -3.96 -3.46
N PRO A 24 11.47 -2.65 -3.59
CA PRO A 24 12.14 -1.80 -4.57
C PRO A 24 13.57 -1.47 -4.12
N ALA A 25 14.48 -1.38 -5.10
CA ALA A 25 15.86 -0.95 -4.85
C ALA A 25 15.95 0.48 -4.26
N ALA A 26 14.95 1.32 -4.55
CA ALA A 26 14.83 2.69 -4.04
C ALA A 26 14.94 2.78 -2.51
N LEU A 27 14.55 1.72 -1.78
CA LEU A 27 14.63 1.69 -0.33
C LEU A 27 16.07 1.77 0.20
N ASP A 28 17.07 1.40 -0.61
CA ASP A 28 18.49 1.42 -0.25
C ASP A 28 19.28 2.51 -0.99
N LEU A 29 18.60 3.34 -1.77
CA LEU A 29 19.22 4.39 -2.58
C LEU A 29 19.00 5.78 -1.94
N PRO A 30 19.82 6.78 -2.31
CA PRO A 30 19.58 8.17 -1.95
C PRO A 30 18.18 8.67 -2.37
N PRO A 31 17.65 9.69 -1.68
CA PRO A 31 16.31 10.17 -1.94
C PRO A 31 16.20 10.86 -3.30
N THR A 32 15.31 10.36 -4.16
CA THR A 32 14.93 10.99 -5.43
C THR A 32 13.41 10.98 -5.59
N VAL A 33 12.91 11.76 -6.55
CA VAL A 33 11.48 11.81 -6.91
C VAL A 33 11.00 10.44 -7.39
N GLU A 34 11.78 9.75 -8.21
CA GLU A 34 11.48 8.40 -8.69
C GLU A 34 11.54 7.38 -7.53
N GLY A 35 12.48 7.57 -6.60
CA GLY A 35 12.62 6.74 -5.42
C GLY A 35 11.38 6.83 -4.51
N SER A 36 10.88 8.04 -4.25
CA SER A 36 9.67 8.20 -3.44
C SER A 36 8.42 7.67 -4.13
N ALA A 37 8.31 7.79 -5.46
CA ALA A 37 7.24 7.15 -6.24
C ALA A 37 7.28 5.62 -6.11
N ALA A 38 8.47 5.01 -6.23
CA ALA A 38 8.64 3.56 -6.07
C ALA A 38 8.33 3.08 -4.65
N VAL A 39 8.70 3.86 -3.62
CA VAL A 39 8.38 3.55 -2.23
C VAL A 39 6.87 3.63 -1.96
N ALA A 40 6.20 4.65 -2.49
CA ALA A 40 4.75 4.81 -2.35
C ALA A 40 3.99 3.66 -3.02
N ALA A 41 4.34 3.33 -4.26
CA ALA A 41 3.84 2.17 -4.99
C ALA A 41 3.99 0.86 -4.20
N TYR A 42 5.18 0.64 -3.64
CA TYR A 42 5.44 -0.54 -2.82
C TYR A 42 4.59 -0.55 -1.54
N PHE A 43 4.43 0.60 -0.89
CA PHE A 43 3.65 0.72 0.33
C PHE A 43 2.16 0.43 0.10
N VAL A 44 1.56 0.94 -0.99
CA VAL A 44 0.15 0.64 -1.29
C VAL A 44 -0.07 -0.83 -1.62
N GLN A 45 0.89 -1.52 -2.25
CA GLN A 45 0.81 -2.97 -2.45
C GLN A 45 1.06 -3.80 -1.19
N LEU A 46 1.74 -3.24 -0.17
CA LEU A 46 1.91 -3.90 1.12
C LEU A 46 0.60 -3.93 1.93
N PHE A 47 -0.32 -2.98 1.71
CA PHE A 47 -1.63 -2.97 2.38
C PHE A 47 -2.43 -4.26 2.16
N PRO A 48 -2.78 -4.67 0.91
CA PRO A 48 -3.53 -5.91 0.68
C PRO A 48 -2.77 -7.13 1.19
N TYR A 49 -1.45 -7.19 0.96
CA TYR A 49 -0.61 -8.26 1.51
C TYR A 49 -0.73 -8.39 3.03
N ALA A 50 -0.71 -7.27 3.75
CA ALA A 50 -0.75 -7.27 5.21
C ALA A 50 -2.12 -7.71 5.75
N VAL A 51 -3.23 -7.24 5.17
CA VAL A 51 -4.59 -7.65 5.60
C VAL A 51 -4.93 -9.08 5.19
N GLN A 52 -4.34 -9.60 4.11
CA GLN A 52 -4.55 -10.98 3.64
C GLN A 52 -3.72 -12.00 4.42
N THR A 53 -2.47 -11.66 4.77
CA THR A 53 -1.52 -12.61 5.37
C THR A 53 -1.28 -12.41 6.85
N ASN A 54 -1.76 -11.30 7.42
CA ASN A 54 -1.44 -10.85 8.76
C ASN A 54 0.06 -10.55 9.00
N ASP A 55 0.90 -10.50 7.95
CA ASP A 55 2.29 -10.01 8.04
C ASP A 55 2.35 -8.49 7.82
N VAL A 56 2.49 -7.77 8.93
CA VAL A 56 2.57 -6.29 8.94
C VAL A 56 4.01 -5.75 8.99
N ALA A 57 5.04 -6.60 8.96
CA ALA A 57 6.40 -6.19 9.34
C ALA A 57 6.97 -5.07 8.44
N GLU A 58 6.88 -5.24 7.12
CA GLU A 58 7.38 -4.24 6.15
C GLU A 58 6.50 -2.98 6.13
N PHE A 59 5.18 -3.14 6.21
CA PHE A 59 4.23 -2.03 6.28
C PHE A 59 4.51 -1.15 7.51
N ALA A 60 4.68 -1.77 8.67
CA ALA A 60 5.03 -1.10 9.92
C ALA A 60 6.43 -0.46 9.85
N ALA A 61 7.41 -1.13 9.22
CA ALA A 61 8.76 -0.57 9.07
C ALA A 61 8.78 0.70 8.21
N LEU A 62 7.87 0.83 7.26
CA LEU A 62 7.71 2.05 6.46
C LEU A 62 6.80 3.09 7.09
N SER A 63 6.06 2.76 8.14
CA SER A 63 5.11 3.67 8.77
C SER A 63 5.81 4.64 9.72
N HIS A 64 5.65 5.95 9.49
CA HIS A 64 6.02 6.95 10.49
C HIS A 64 5.02 6.94 11.65
N ALA A 65 5.45 7.28 12.86
CA ALA A 65 4.60 7.32 14.05
C ALA A 65 3.43 8.31 13.96
N GLU A 66 3.54 9.32 13.11
CA GLU A 66 2.48 10.32 12.86
C GLU A 66 1.48 9.89 11.78
N CYS A 67 1.72 8.77 11.09
CA CYS A 67 0.81 8.29 10.05
C CYS A 67 -0.44 7.68 10.68
N ALA A 68 -1.54 8.46 10.70
CA ALA A 68 -2.82 8.05 11.26
C ALA A 68 -3.42 6.83 10.52
N PHE A 69 -3.44 6.86 9.19
CA PHE A 69 -3.85 5.73 8.36
C PHE A 69 -3.08 4.46 8.72
N CYS A 70 -1.75 4.54 8.72
CA CYS A 70 -0.87 3.42 9.01
C CYS A 70 -1.12 2.81 10.41
N SER A 71 -1.34 3.68 11.40
CA SER A 71 -1.63 3.26 12.77
C SER A 71 -3.00 2.59 12.88
N SER A 72 -4.01 3.13 12.18
CA SER A 72 -5.35 2.54 12.11
C SER A 72 -5.30 1.17 11.46
N THR A 73 -4.69 1.06 10.26
CA THR A 73 -4.54 -0.21 9.54
C THR A 73 -3.88 -1.29 10.40
N GLN A 74 -2.76 -0.97 11.06
CA GLN A 74 -2.09 -1.94 11.94
C GLN A 74 -2.97 -2.36 13.12
N ALA A 75 -3.72 -1.42 13.71
CA ALA A 75 -4.67 -1.73 14.77
C ALA A 75 -5.83 -2.60 14.27
N ASP A 76 -6.30 -2.38 13.05
CA ASP A 76 -7.39 -3.13 12.41
C ASP A 76 -6.94 -4.57 12.14
N ILE A 77 -5.75 -4.76 11.57
CA ILE A 77 -5.13 -6.07 11.36
C ILE A 77 -4.90 -6.78 12.70
N ALA A 78 -4.44 -6.09 13.74
CA ALA A 78 -4.28 -6.70 15.06
C ALA A 78 -5.61 -7.21 15.63
N ARG A 79 -6.72 -6.48 15.40
CA ARG A 79 -8.06 -6.94 15.80
C ARG A 79 -8.52 -8.12 14.94
N GLN A 80 -8.25 -8.10 13.64
CA GLN A 80 -8.52 -9.20 12.71
C GLN A 80 -7.81 -10.49 13.15
N ILE A 81 -6.50 -10.40 13.46
CA ILE A 81 -5.71 -11.50 14.03
C ILE A 81 -6.34 -12.01 15.33
N GLY A 82 -6.75 -11.11 16.23
CA GLY A 82 -7.38 -11.46 17.49
C GLY A 82 -8.72 -12.21 17.34
N ARG A 83 -9.40 -12.06 16.20
CA ARG A 83 -10.63 -12.78 15.86
C ARG A 83 -10.39 -14.04 15.00
N GLY A 84 -9.14 -14.33 14.64
CA GLY A 84 -8.82 -15.45 13.75
C GLY A 84 -9.32 -15.22 12.32
N GLU A 85 -9.36 -13.96 11.90
CA GLU A 85 -9.85 -13.55 10.59
C GLU A 85 -8.71 -13.19 9.63
N HIS A 86 -9.02 -13.16 8.33
CA HIS A 86 -8.15 -12.64 7.29
C HIS A 86 -8.97 -12.11 6.11
N THR A 87 -8.39 -11.21 5.33
CA THR A 87 -9.01 -10.71 4.10
C THR A 87 -8.68 -11.62 2.91
N VAL A 88 -9.65 -11.83 2.02
CA VAL A 88 -9.50 -12.45 0.71
C VAL A 88 -9.88 -11.42 -0.35
N GLY A 89 -9.16 -11.36 -1.48
CA GLY A 89 -9.31 -10.28 -2.46
C GLY A 89 -8.73 -8.94 -1.99
N GLY A 90 -9.21 -7.83 -2.53
CA GLY A 90 -8.71 -6.49 -2.18
C GLY A 90 -7.41 -6.10 -2.87
N GLY A 91 -7.04 -6.80 -3.93
CA GLY A 91 -5.83 -6.48 -4.70
C GLY A 91 -5.88 -5.05 -5.25
N ILE A 92 -4.78 -4.31 -5.11
CA ILE A 92 -4.66 -2.92 -5.56
C ILE A 92 -3.87 -2.85 -6.86
N ALA A 93 -4.49 -2.30 -7.91
CA ALA A 93 -3.80 -1.82 -9.10
C ALA A 93 -3.56 -0.31 -9.02
N VAL A 94 -2.48 0.19 -9.61
CA VAL A 94 -2.18 1.62 -9.72
C VAL A 94 -2.35 2.03 -11.18
N SER A 95 -3.25 2.96 -11.46
CA SER A 95 -3.51 3.44 -12.83
C SER A 95 -2.78 4.74 -13.15
N ALA A 96 -2.46 5.54 -12.13
CA ALA A 96 -1.61 6.73 -12.25
C ALA A 96 -0.73 6.92 -11.01
N LEU A 97 0.48 7.43 -11.21
CA LEU A 97 1.43 7.71 -10.15
C LEU A 97 2.27 8.93 -10.53
N SER A 98 2.33 9.91 -9.63
CA SER A 98 3.20 11.08 -9.76
C SER A 98 3.82 11.45 -8.42
N SER A 99 5.02 12.00 -8.46
CA SER A 99 5.77 12.41 -7.27
C SER A 99 6.38 13.78 -7.48
N THR A 100 6.39 14.58 -6.42
CA THR A 100 7.02 15.90 -6.38
C THR A 100 7.86 16.02 -5.12
N GLU A 101 9.07 16.54 -5.28
CA GLU A 101 9.90 16.93 -4.15
C GLU A 101 9.42 18.27 -3.59
N VAL A 102 9.05 18.27 -2.30
CA VAL A 102 8.55 19.45 -1.58
C VAL A 102 9.67 20.12 -0.80
N VAL A 103 10.54 19.31 -0.19
CA VAL A 103 11.77 19.76 0.47
C VAL A 103 12.92 18.91 -0.07
N PRO A 104 14.00 19.53 -0.58
CA PRO A 104 15.13 18.83 -1.16
C PRO A 104 15.61 17.67 -0.29
N GLU A 105 15.70 16.50 -0.90
CA GLU A 105 16.22 15.24 -0.35
C GLU A 105 15.53 14.78 0.95
N LYS A 106 14.34 15.33 1.26
CA LYS A 106 13.70 15.10 2.56
C LYS A 106 12.20 14.81 2.48
N HIS A 107 11.42 15.68 1.83
CA HIS A 107 9.96 15.55 1.81
C HIS A 107 9.47 15.46 0.37
N PHE A 108 8.63 14.46 0.11
CA PHE A 108 8.03 14.21 -1.18
C PHE A 108 6.51 14.06 -1.01
N ALA A 109 5.77 14.66 -1.93
CA ALA A 109 4.34 14.44 -2.08
C ALA A 109 4.14 13.48 -3.25
N VAL A 110 3.44 12.37 -3.00
CA VAL A 110 3.13 11.38 -4.03
C VAL A 110 1.62 11.31 -4.19
N HIS A 111 1.15 11.36 -5.42
CA HIS A 111 -0.25 11.20 -5.77
C HIS A 111 -0.43 9.93 -6.59
N LEU A 112 -1.36 9.08 -6.19
CA LEU A 112 -1.72 7.84 -6.89
C LEU A 112 -3.21 7.84 -7.24
N THR A 113 -3.52 7.22 -8.37
CA THR A 113 -4.87 6.70 -8.61
C THR A 113 -4.79 5.19 -8.51
N ILE A 114 -5.58 4.62 -7.61
CA ILE A 114 -5.60 3.18 -7.37
C ILE A 114 -6.98 2.62 -7.62
N ASP A 115 -7.00 1.36 -8.01
CA ASP A 115 -8.18 0.55 -8.25
C ASP A 115 -8.12 -0.64 -7.29
N GLU A 116 -9.00 -0.65 -6.30
CA GLU A 116 -9.13 -1.72 -5.32
C GLU A 116 -10.18 -2.72 -5.79
N ALA A 117 -9.75 -3.98 -5.95
CA ALA A 117 -10.66 -5.07 -6.29
C ALA A 117 -11.57 -5.43 -5.11
N PRO A 118 -12.73 -6.07 -5.36
CA PRO A 118 -13.60 -6.57 -4.30
C PRO A 118 -12.86 -7.44 -3.28
N SER A 119 -13.30 -7.39 -2.02
CA SER A 119 -12.71 -8.13 -0.92
C SER A 119 -13.74 -8.58 0.10
N HIS A 120 -13.38 -9.56 0.91
CA HIS A 120 -14.19 -9.99 2.05
C HIS A 120 -13.30 -10.51 3.18
N GLU A 121 -13.79 -10.43 4.41
CA GLU A 121 -13.10 -10.96 5.60
C GLU A 121 -13.67 -12.35 5.91
N GLU A 122 -12.81 -13.36 6.02
CA GLU A 122 -13.16 -14.73 6.43
C GLU A 122 -12.56 -15.07 7.80
N ASN A 123 -13.30 -15.84 8.61
CA ASN A 123 -12.78 -16.42 9.84
C ASN A 123 -12.07 -17.77 9.61
N GLU A 124 -11.59 -18.41 10.69
CA GLU A 124 -10.86 -19.69 10.64
C GLU A 124 -11.63 -20.86 10.00
N PHE A 125 -12.96 -20.74 9.86
CA PHE A 125 -13.83 -21.75 9.23
C PHE A 125 -14.13 -21.45 7.76
N GLY A 126 -13.55 -20.39 7.19
CA GLY A 126 -13.85 -19.92 5.83
C GLY A 126 -15.25 -19.29 5.70
N MET A 127 -15.85 -18.86 6.82
CA MET A 127 -17.11 -18.13 6.78
C MET A 127 -16.84 -16.65 6.60
N VAL A 128 -17.51 -16.04 5.62
CA VAL A 128 -17.48 -14.59 5.40
C VAL A 128 -18.16 -13.89 6.59
N VAL A 129 -17.40 -13.03 7.27
CA VAL A 129 -17.87 -12.22 8.41
C VAL A 129 -18.11 -10.76 8.02
N LYS A 130 -17.50 -10.31 6.93
CA LYS A 130 -17.67 -8.97 6.36
C LYS A 130 -17.39 -9.03 4.85
N ASP A 131 -18.10 -8.23 4.09
CA ASP A 131 -18.04 -8.24 2.62
C ASP A 131 -17.90 -6.81 2.08
N HIS A 132 -17.07 -6.64 1.05
CA HIS A 132 -16.86 -5.41 0.28
C HIS A 132 -16.90 -5.77 -1.22
N PRO A 133 -18.11 -5.90 -1.80
CA PRO A 133 -18.30 -6.47 -3.13
C PRO A 133 -17.99 -5.51 -4.27
N GLU A 134 -17.76 -4.24 -3.96
CA GLU A 134 -17.60 -3.18 -4.94
C GLU A 134 -16.12 -3.05 -5.37
N HIS A 135 -15.92 -2.75 -6.65
CA HIS A 135 -14.63 -2.25 -7.14
C HIS A 135 -14.64 -0.74 -6.91
N GLU A 136 -13.67 -0.23 -6.17
CA GLU A 136 -13.58 1.19 -5.85
C GLU A 136 -12.27 1.78 -6.40
N THR A 137 -12.38 2.96 -7.01
CA THR A 137 -11.22 3.73 -7.46
C THR A 137 -10.98 4.87 -6.46
N PHE A 138 -9.75 4.97 -5.96
CA PHE A 138 -9.36 6.01 -5.01
C PHE A 138 -8.29 6.93 -5.60
N SER A 139 -8.41 8.21 -5.28
CA SER A 139 -7.31 9.16 -5.34
C SER A 139 -6.60 9.14 -4.00
N VAL A 140 -5.28 8.95 -4.03
CA VAL A 140 -4.45 8.79 -2.83
C VAL A 140 -3.37 9.85 -2.80
N GLU A 141 -3.30 10.60 -1.71
CA GLU A 141 -2.20 11.52 -1.42
C GLU A 141 -1.32 10.96 -0.31
N MET A 142 -0.01 10.88 -0.56
CA MET A 142 0.96 10.37 0.39
C MET A 142 2.06 11.40 0.66
N ALA A 143 2.35 11.59 1.95
CA ALA A 143 3.53 12.32 2.38
C ALA A 143 4.66 11.33 2.68
N ILE A 144 5.69 11.32 1.83
CA ILE A 144 6.88 10.48 1.97
C ILE A 144 8.02 11.32 2.57
N LEU A 145 8.67 10.78 3.60
CA LEU A 145 9.80 11.38 4.31
C LEU A 145 11.05 10.51 4.11
N TYR A 146 12.18 11.12 3.81
CA TYR A 146 13.50 10.52 3.94
C TYR A 146 14.22 11.12 5.15
N GLU A 147 14.52 10.29 6.14
CA GLU A 147 15.20 10.73 7.38
C GLU A 147 16.08 9.60 7.90
N GLY A 148 17.30 9.93 8.35
CA GLY A 148 18.19 8.93 8.95
C GLY A 148 18.58 7.77 8.01
N GLY A 149 18.59 8.02 6.70
CA GLY A 149 18.94 7.01 5.68
C GLY A 149 17.80 6.03 5.35
N ARG A 150 16.57 6.31 5.76
CA ARG A 150 15.40 5.46 5.51
C ARG A 150 14.21 6.27 5.00
N TRP A 151 13.38 5.60 4.23
CA TRP A 151 12.08 6.10 3.79
C TRP A 151 11.00 5.81 4.83
N LEU A 152 10.09 6.75 5.01
CA LEU A 152 8.96 6.67 5.91
C LEU A 152 7.71 7.31 5.28
N VAL A 153 6.57 6.65 5.39
CA VAL A 153 5.25 7.18 5.03
C VAL A 153 4.71 7.92 6.23
N ARG A 154 4.55 9.24 6.11
CA ARG A 154 4.11 10.12 7.18
C ARG A 154 2.62 10.38 7.19
N ALA A 155 1.99 10.37 6.02
CA ALA A 155 0.56 10.51 5.88
C ALA A 155 0.10 9.77 4.63
N VAL A 156 -1.13 9.26 4.69
CA VAL A 156 -1.90 8.74 3.57
C VAL A 156 -3.29 9.30 3.73
N ASP A 157 -3.80 9.93 2.69
CA ASP A 157 -5.18 10.40 2.58
C ASP A 157 -5.79 9.79 1.32
N THR A 158 -7.05 9.38 1.41
CA THR A 158 -7.74 8.68 0.32
C THR A 158 -9.12 9.26 0.11
N GLU A 159 -9.43 9.59 -1.13
CA GLU A 159 -10.76 10.05 -1.53
C GLU A 159 -11.30 9.14 -2.66
N PRO A 160 -12.56 8.68 -2.58
CA PRO A 160 -13.15 7.93 -3.68
C PRO A 160 -13.30 8.83 -4.91
N VAL A 161 -12.88 8.32 -6.07
CA VAL A 161 -13.06 9.02 -7.35
C VAL A 161 -14.51 8.87 -7.78
N SER A 162 -15.31 9.93 -7.59
CA SER A 162 -16.69 9.96 -8.07
C SER A 162 -16.70 9.90 -9.60
N THR A 163 -17.41 8.91 -10.16
CA THR A 163 -17.64 8.75 -11.61
C THR A 163 -18.77 9.65 -12.09
#